data_AF-A0A7J3VMU5-F1
#
_entry.id   AF-A0A7J3VMU5-F1
#
_cell.length_a   1.000
_cell.length_b   1.000
_cell.length_c   1.000
_cell.angle_alpha   90.00
_cell.angle_beta   90.00
_cell.angle_gamma   90.00
#
_symmetry.space_group_name_H-M   'P 1'
#
loop_
_entity.id
_entity.type
_entity.pdbx_description
1 polymer ?
#
loop_
_entity_poly.entity_id
_entity_poly.type
_entity_poly.pdbx_seq_one_letter_code
_entity_poly.pdbx_strand_id
1 'polypeptide(L)'
;RKSEDFEVFADMRLAGVGMVGVLHASSPLDAIQRFIGRVELGMIPHILDTIIFVNAGAIVKVYELNLTVRVPTGMVEQDLARPLIEVRDFETGRLEYEIYTFGEENVIVPVEAESSDGIKRLAEERILEVVRRFDKNAEVKVTSSNSALVRVDRSAIPLLIGKSGSTVKELERMLGISIDVEPKIRSIGEHVRFDISEQGNSLYITFEDGVVNRSVDVYIDDQYLFSAMVGKKARIKVSKDSDMGKRLLQALLTNSKISVLVTQNRRGN
;
A
#
# COMPACT_ATOMS: atom_id res chain seq x y z
N ARG A 1 2.61 20.45 26.00
CA ARG A 1 4.03 20.21 26.36
C ARG A 1 4.86 20.38 25.10
N LYS A 2 6.07 20.92 25.20
CA LYS A 2 6.87 21.34 24.03
C LYS A 2 7.62 20.14 23.45
N SER A 3 7.94 20.17 22.15
CA SER A 3 8.72 19.10 21.51
C SER A 3 10.12 18.93 22.14
N GLU A 4 10.71 20.02 22.62
CA GLU A 4 12.03 20.08 23.29
C GLU A 4 12.11 19.11 24.49
N ASP A 5 11.02 18.93 25.25
CA ASP A 5 10.99 18.06 26.43
C ASP A 5 11.26 16.58 26.06
N PHE A 6 10.86 16.16 24.86
CA PHE A 6 11.04 14.78 24.38
C PHE A 6 12.45 14.52 23.86
N GLU A 7 13.06 15.51 23.21
CA GLU A 7 14.43 15.43 22.72
C GLU A 7 15.40 15.32 23.91
N VAL A 8 15.25 16.18 24.92
CA VAL A 8 16.07 16.11 26.15
C VAL A 8 15.89 14.77 26.85
N PHE A 9 14.66 14.24 26.93
CA PHE A 9 14.42 12.93 27.51
C PHE A 9 15.15 11.81 26.75
N ALA A 10 15.09 11.84 25.41
CA ALA A 10 15.78 10.88 24.56
C ALA A 10 17.29 10.96 24.71
N ASP A 11 17.87 12.16 24.66
CA ASP A 11 19.31 12.38 24.80
C ASP A 11 19.84 11.88 26.15
N MET A 12 19.14 12.18 27.25
CA MET A 12 19.51 11.71 28.59
C MET A 12 19.46 10.18 28.69
N ARG A 13 18.41 9.56 28.13
CA ARG A 13 18.29 8.10 28.12
C ARG A 13 19.38 7.43 27.28
N LEU A 14 19.68 7.96 26.10
CA LEU A 14 20.76 7.46 25.24
C LEU A 14 22.15 7.67 25.86
N ALA A 15 22.32 8.70 26.69
CA ALA A 15 23.53 8.91 27.49
C ALA A 15 23.64 7.97 28.71
N GLY A 16 22.66 7.06 28.91
CA GLY A 16 22.65 6.08 29.99
C GLY A 16 22.07 6.61 31.31
N VAL A 17 21.40 7.77 31.31
CA VAL A 17 20.75 8.32 32.50
C VAL A 17 19.36 7.71 32.67
N GLY A 18 19.04 7.24 33.87
CA GLY A 18 17.69 6.81 34.23
C GLY A 18 16.74 8.00 34.31
N MET A 19 15.65 7.98 33.53
CA MET A 19 14.72 9.10 33.42
C MET A 19 13.29 8.65 33.70
N VAL A 20 12.50 9.52 34.34
CA VAL A 20 11.06 9.33 34.53
C VAL A 20 10.32 10.50 33.90
N GLY A 21 9.57 10.22 32.85
CA GLY A 21 8.77 11.21 32.12
C GLY A 21 7.30 11.08 32.49
N VAL A 22 6.69 12.16 33.01
CA VAL A 22 5.24 12.20 33.24
C VAL A 22 4.56 12.76 32.01
N LEU A 23 3.46 12.19 31.54
CA LEU A 23 2.78 12.61 30.31
C LEU A 23 1.27 12.70 30.59
N HIS A 24 0.60 13.75 30.12
CA HIS A 24 -0.85 13.70 29.98
C HIS A 24 -1.17 12.89 28.73
N ALA A 25 -1.94 11.82 28.90
CA ALA A 25 -2.28 10.86 27.86
C ALA A 25 -3.70 10.31 28.11
N SER A 26 -4.42 10.05 27.02
CA SER A 26 -5.74 9.40 27.03
C SER A 26 -5.63 7.88 26.90
N SER A 27 -4.54 7.42 26.28
CA SER A 27 -4.17 6.01 26.19
C SER A 27 -2.70 5.80 26.56
N PRO A 28 -2.30 4.61 27.01
CA PRO A 28 -0.88 4.30 27.24
C PRO A 28 -0.02 4.43 25.96
N LEU A 29 -0.61 4.21 24.78
CA LEU A 29 0.10 4.24 23.50
C LEU A 29 0.42 5.66 23.03
N ASP A 30 -0.27 6.68 23.55
CA ASP A 30 -0.01 8.09 23.23
C ASP A 30 1.45 8.48 23.55
N ALA A 31 2.04 7.83 24.56
CA ALA A 31 3.45 8.03 24.91
C ALA A 31 4.35 7.58 23.75
N ILE A 32 4.12 6.39 23.21
CA ILE A 32 4.91 5.80 22.12
C ILE A 32 4.76 6.62 20.84
N GLN A 33 3.52 7.01 20.51
CA GLN A 33 3.22 7.83 19.32
C GLN A 33 4.00 9.16 19.30
N ARG A 34 4.36 9.72 20.46
CA ARG A 34 5.18 10.92 20.52
C ARG A 34 6.65 10.67 20.21
N PHE A 35 7.15 9.45 20.38
CA PHE A 35 8.52 9.10 19.97
C PHE A 35 8.57 8.62 18.52
N ILE A 36 7.50 7.98 18.03
CA ILE A 36 7.37 7.59 16.62
C ILE A 36 7.47 8.84 15.72
N GLY A 37 8.42 8.82 14.79
CA GLY A 37 8.69 9.92 13.85
C GLY A 37 9.65 11.00 14.36
N ARG A 38 10.03 10.96 15.65
CA ARG A 38 11.12 11.78 16.20
C ARG A 38 12.42 11.00 16.35
N VAL A 39 12.32 9.71 16.61
CA VAL A 39 13.45 8.79 16.72
C VAL A 39 13.24 7.59 15.82
N GLU A 40 14.34 6.94 15.43
CA GLU A 40 14.28 5.68 14.70
C GLU A 40 13.58 4.60 15.53
N LEU A 41 12.76 3.77 14.87
CA LEU A 41 11.96 2.74 15.54
C LEU A 41 12.83 1.85 16.45
N GLY A 42 14.00 1.42 15.97
CA GLY A 42 14.92 0.58 16.74
C GLY A 42 15.48 1.23 18.00
N MET A 43 15.47 2.56 18.10
CA MET A 43 15.94 3.29 19.29
C MET A 43 14.86 3.46 20.36
N ILE A 44 13.57 3.28 20.02
CA ILE A 44 12.47 3.53 20.94
C ILE A 44 12.59 2.69 22.22
N PRO A 45 12.85 1.37 22.20
CA PRO A 45 12.95 0.60 23.44
C PRO A 45 14.13 1.01 24.33
N HIS A 46 15.19 1.57 23.75
CA HIS A 46 16.32 2.10 24.53
C HIS A 46 15.97 3.43 25.22
N ILE A 47 15.08 4.21 24.64
CA ILE A 47 14.63 5.49 25.22
C ILE A 47 13.46 5.28 26.18
N LEU A 48 12.46 4.50 25.76
CA LEU A 48 11.20 4.22 26.44
C LEU A 48 11.03 2.70 26.56
N ASP A 49 11.50 2.13 27.66
CA ASP A 49 11.33 0.69 27.94
C ASP A 49 10.01 0.38 28.67
N THR A 50 9.55 1.27 29.54
CA THR A 50 8.41 1.03 30.45
C THR A 50 7.40 2.17 30.40
N ILE A 51 6.12 1.83 30.30
CA ILE A 51 5.01 2.80 30.35
C ILE A 51 4.08 2.43 31.48
N ILE A 52 3.88 3.35 32.41
CA ILE A 52 2.95 3.20 33.53
C ILE A 52 1.75 4.10 33.29
N PHE A 53 0.58 3.50 33.06
CA PHE A 53 -0.66 4.25 32.87
C PHE A 53 -1.42 4.36 34.18
N VAL A 54 -1.66 5.62 34.58
CA VAL A 54 -2.36 5.97 35.82
C VAL A 54 -3.70 6.59 35.49
N ASN A 55 -4.77 6.03 36.03
CA ASN A 55 -6.12 6.58 35.91
C ASN A 55 -6.78 6.63 37.29
N ALA A 56 -7.42 7.75 37.62
CA ALA A 56 -8.06 7.98 38.93
C ALA A 56 -7.17 7.66 40.15
N GLY A 57 -5.86 7.89 40.02
CA GLY A 57 -4.88 7.62 41.08
C GLY A 57 -4.44 6.15 41.23
N ALA A 58 -4.94 5.25 40.39
CA ALA A 58 -4.53 3.85 40.36
C ALA A 58 -3.68 3.55 39.10
N ILE A 59 -2.70 2.67 39.25
CA ILE A 59 -2.00 2.08 38.09
C ILE A 59 -2.97 1.09 37.45
N VAL A 60 -3.38 1.39 36.22
CA VAL A 60 -4.34 0.55 35.47
C VAL A 60 -3.64 -0.42 34.54
N LYS A 61 -2.47 -0.04 34.02
CA LYS A 61 -1.72 -0.83 33.05
C LYS A 61 -0.24 -0.49 33.12
N VAL A 62 0.61 -1.50 32.98
CA VAL A 62 2.05 -1.33 32.80
C VAL A 62 2.45 -2.06 31.53
N TYR A 63 3.11 -1.36 30.62
CA TYR A 63 3.66 -1.96 29.40
C TYR A 63 5.18 -1.96 29.43
N GLU A 64 5.75 -3.01 28.87
CA GLU A 64 7.16 -3.15 28.56
C GLU A 64 7.36 -3.21 27.04
N LEU A 65 8.36 -2.49 26.54
CA LEU A 65 8.70 -2.39 25.13
C LEU A 65 10.00 -3.15 24.85
N ASN A 66 9.96 -4.11 23.92
CA ASN A 66 11.13 -4.93 23.57
C ASN A 66 11.35 -4.94 22.05
N LEU A 67 12.60 -4.76 21.61
CA LEU A 67 12.97 -4.92 20.20
C LEU A 67 13.20 -6.40 19.89
N THR A 68 12.58 -6.90 18.82
CA THR A 68 12.80 -8.27 18.32
C THR A 68 12.86 -8.30 16.80
N VAL A 69 13.33 -9.41 16.23
CA VAL A 69 13.34 -9.66 14.78
C VAL A 69 12.54 -10.93 14.51
N ARG A 70 11.35 -10.79 13.93
CA ARG A 70 10.49 -11.91 13.52
C ARG A 70 9.48 -11.49 12.45
N VAL A 71 8.64 -12.44 12.01
CA VAL A 71 7.48 -12.14 11.17
C VAL A 71 6.38 -11.53 12.07
N PRO A 72 5.82 -10.35 11.70
CA PRO A 72 4.72 -9.75 12.45
C PRO A 72 3.50 -10.66 12.57
N THR A 73 2.71 -10.48 13.62
CA THR A 73 1.50 -11.28 13.85
C THR A 73 0.46 -11.02 12.76
N GLY A 74 -0.14 -12.08 12.22
CA GLY A 74 -1.12 -12.01 11.13
C GLY A 74 -0.53 -11.95 9.72
N MET A 75 0.80 -11.95 9.58
CA MET A 75 1.51 -12.12 8.31
C MET A 75 1.87 -13.58 8.04
N VAL A 76 2.17 -13.92 6.79
CA VAL A 76 2.51 -15.29 6.38
C VAL A 76 4.02 -15.51 6.47
N GLU A 77 4.42 -16.75 6.71
CA GLU A 77 5.82 -17.14 6.91
C GLU A 77 6.73 -16.93 5.67
N GLN A 78 6.12 -16.72 4.49
CA GLN A 78 6.85 -16.32 3.28
C GLN A 78 7.33 -14.86 3.31
N ASP A 79 6.89 -14.06 4.29
CA ASP A 79 7.36 -12.70 4.51
C ASP A 79 8.71 -12.71 5.23
N LEU A 80 9.64 -11.86 4.79
CA LEU A 80 10.94 -11.72 5.43
C LEU A 80 10.79 -11.19 6.86
N ALA A 81 11.51 -11.81 7.79
CA ALA A 81 11.63 -11.35 9.18
C ALA A 81 12.17 -9.91 9.20
N ARG A 82 11.59 -9.08 10.07
CA ARG A 82 11.95 -7.66 10.18
C ARG A 82 12.05 -7.23 11.64
N PRO A 83 12.80 -6.16 11.95
CA PRO A 83 12.78 -5.56 13.27
C PRO A 83 11.39 -5.02 13.60
N LEU A 84 10.88 -5.35 14.79
CA LEU A 84 9.63 -4.82 15.33
C LEU A 84 9.75 -4.65 16.85
N ILE A 85 8.99 -3.70 17.40
CA ILE A 85 8.85 -3.50 18.84
C ILE A 85 7.62 -4.26 19.31
N GLU A 86 7.81 -5.09 20.32
CA GLU A 86 6.74 -5.75 21.07
C GLU A 86 6.33 -4.88 22.25
N VAL A 87 5.04 -4.58 22.35
CA VAL A 87 4.45 -3.92 23.52
C VAL A 87 3.70 -4.99 24.31
N ARG A 88 4.29 -5.38 25.44
CA ARG A 88 3.78 -6.45 26.30
C ARG A 88 3.22 -5.89 27.58
N ASP A 89 2.11 -6.46 28.04
CA ASP A 89 1.63 -6.22 29.39
C ASP A 89 2.66 -6.78 30.39
N PHE A 90 3.14 -5.93 31.29
CA PHE A 90 4.22 -6.28 32.21
C PHE A 90 3.79 -7.34 33.25
N GLU A 91 2.52 -7.33 33.68
CA GLU A 91 2.03 -8.24 34.70
C GLU A 91 1.82 -9.66 34.15
N THR A 92 1.37 -9.78 32.90
CA THR A 92 0.96 -11.05 32.28
C THR A 92 1.93 -11.55 31.21
N GLY A 93 2.86 -10.71 30.74
CA GLY A 93 3.78 -10.99 29.63
C GLY A 93 3.11 -11.10 28.26
N ARG A 94 1.78 -10.86 28.18
CA ARG A 94 1.02 -10.97 26.93
C ARG A 94 1.42 -9.86 25.97
N LEU A 95 1.66 -10.24 24.73
CA LEU A 95 1.87 -9.30 23.64
C LEU A 95 0.53 -8.68 23.25
N GLU A 96 0.39 -7.38 23.44
CA GLU A 96 -0.86 -6.67 23.12
C GLU A 96 -0.73 -5.83 21.85
N TYR A 97 0.47 -5.32 21.56
CA TYR A 97 0.72 -4.57 20.32
C TYR A 97 2.09 -4.90 19.72
N GLU A 98 2.19 -4.76 18.42
CA GLU A 98 3.42 -4.76 17.64
C GLU A 98 3.58 -3.40 16.97
N ILE A 99 4.80 -2.90 16.91
CA ILE A 99 5.13 -1.67 16.19
C ILE A 99 6.21 -1.99 15.18
N TYR A 100 5.91 -1.76 13.92
CA TYR A 100 6.84 -2.02 12.83
C TYR A 100 6.66 -1.01 11.72
N THR A 101 7.67 -0.92 10.86
CA THR A 101 7.61 -0.08 9.66
C THR A 101 6.89 -0.85 8.55
N PHE A 102 5.85 -0.22 8.01
CA PHE A 102 5.12 -0.68 6.84
C PHE A 102 5.26 0.38 5.75
N GLY A 103 6.07 0.09 4.72
CA GLY A 103 6.50 1.10 3.76
C GLY A 103 7.44 2.12 4.38
N GLU A 104 7.04 3.39 4.35
CA GLU A 104 7.76 4.51 4.97
C GLU A 104 7.12 4.95 6.30
N GLU A 105 5.98 4.36 6.69
CA GLU A 105 5.26 4.71 7.92
C GLU A 105 5.48 3.68 9.02
N ASN A 106 5.58 4.17 10.26
CA ASN A 106 5.57 3.32 11.45
C ASN A 106 4.12 3.10 11.89
N VAL A 107 3.70 1.85 12.00
CA VAL A 107 2.34 1.47 12.39
C VAL A 107 2.34 0.75 13.75
N ILE A 108 1.31 1.00 14.55
CA ILE A 108 1.05 0.30 15.81
C ILE A 108 -0.13 -0.64 15.57
N VAL A 109 0.06 -1.94 15.80
CA VAL A 109 -0.88 -2.99 15.45
C VAL A 109 -1.24 -3.80 16.70
N PRO A 110 -2.52 -3.88 17.10
CA PRO A 110 -2.94 -4.73 18.21
C PRO A 110 -2.86 -6.22 17.83
N VAL A 111 -2.38 -7.05 18.75
CA VAL A 111 -2.22 -8.50 18.57
C VAL A 111 -3.50 -9.27 18.86
N GLU A 112 -4.34 -8.77 19.78
CA GLU A 112 -5.68 -9.34 20.06
C GLU A 112 -6.69 -9.10 18.93
N ALA A 113 -6.31 -8.36 17.87
CA ALA A 113 -7.00 -8.45 16.60
C ALA A 113 -6.62 -9.77 15.90
N GLU A 114 -7.09 -10.89 16.48
CA GLU A 114 -7.19 -12.19 15.82
C GLU A 114 -8.11 -12.07 14.61
N SER A 115 -7.57 -11.52 13.54
CA SER A 115 -7.91 -11.84 12.17
C SER A 115 -6.85 -11.15 11.33
N SER A 116 -6.25 -11.89 10.39
CA SER A 116 -5.56 -11.26 9.25
C SER A 116 -6.43 -10.17 8.61
N ASP A 117 -7.75 -10.23 8.80
CA ASP A 117 -8.72 -9.24 8.35
C ASP A 117 -8.66 -7.89 9.05
N GLY A 118 -8.18 -7.77 10.30
CA GLY A 118 -8.09 -6.48 11.00
C GLY A 118 -6.99 -5.59 10.39
N ILE A 119 -5.80 -6.17 10.21
CA ILE A 119 -4.67 -5.51 9.55
C ILE A 119 -4.96 -5.29 8.07
N LYS A 120 -5.54 -6.30 7.38
CA LYS A 120 -5.98 -6.14 5.99
C LYS A 120 -7.04 -5.05 5.88
N ARG A 121 -8.03 -4.97 6.76
CA ARG A 121 -9.03 -3.88 6.77
C ARG A 121 -8.39 -2.53 7.00
N LEU A 122 -7.44 -2.42 7.94
CA LEU A 122 -6.75 -1.16 8.19
C LEU A 122 -5.96 -0.72 6.94
N ALA A 123 -5.24 -1.63 6.30
CA ALA A 123 -4.54 -1.36 5.04
C ALA A 123 -5.52 -1.00 3.91
N GLU A 124 -6.60 -1.76 3.74
CA GLU A 124 -7.68 -1.50 2.76
C GLU A 124 -8.30 -0.12 2.97
N GLU A 125 -8.61 0.25 4.21
CA GLU A 125 -9.18 1.56 4.57
C GLU A 125 -8.22 2.70 4.24
N ARG A 126 -6.93 2.56 4.54
CA ARG A 126 -5.90 3.58 4.24
C ARG A 126 -5.69 3.76 2.74
N ILE A 127 -5.60 2.66 1.98
CA ILE A 127 -5.50 2.72 0.52
C ILE A 127 -6.79 3.33 -0.06
N LEU A 128 -7.95 2.92 0.44
CA LEU A 128 -9.25 3.42 0.00
C LEU A 128 -9.39 4.92 0.26
N GLU A 129 -8.90 5.44 1.38
CA GLU A 129 -8.89 6.87 1.70
C GLU A 129 -8.18 7.70 0.62
N VAL A 130 -7.05 7.20 0.12
CA VAL A 130 -6.28 7.89 -0.91
C VAL A 130 -6.91 7.71 -2.29
N VAL A 131 -7.34 6.48 -2.63
CA VAL A 131 -7.95 6.16 -3.92
C VAL A 131 -9.30 6.86 -4.12
N ARG A 132 -10.05 7.13 -3.04
CA ARG A 132 -11.34 7.86 -3.08
C ARG A 132 -11.26 9.26 -3.68
N ARG A 133 -10.07 9.85 -3.74
CA ARG A 133 -9.82 11.12 -4.44
C ARG A 133 -9.95 11.00 -5.96
N PHE A 134 -9.73 9.80 -6.49
CA PHE A 134 -9.81 9.47 -7.92
C PHE A 134 -11.15 8.82 -8.28
N ASP A 135 -11.64 7.91 -7.42
CA ASP A 135 -12.92 7.23 -7.59
C ASP A 135 -13.62 7.00 -6.23
N LYS A 136 -14.78 7.62 -6.05
CA LYS A 136 -15.59 7.51 -4.81
C LYS A 136 -16.10 6.09 -4.56
N ASN A 137 -16.25 5.28 -5.62
CA ASN A 137 -16.79 3.92 -5.57
C ASN A 137 -15.71 2.84 -5.67
N ALA A 138 -14.45 3.22 -5.49
CA ALA A 138 -13.31 2.30 -5.53
C ALA A 138 -13.49 1.16 -4.52
N GLU A 139 -13.02 -0.03 -4.89
CA GLU A 139 -12.92 -1.19 -4.02
C GLU A 139 -11.45 -1.58 -3.90
N VAL A 140 -10.98 -1.77 -2.67
CA VAL A 140 -9.62 -2.22 -2.40
C VAL A 140 -9.70 -3.60 -1.77
N LYS A 141 -8.85 -4.50 -2.24
CA LYS A 141 -8.65 -5.80 -1.62
C LYS A 141 -7.17 -6.07 -1.46
N VAL A 142 -6.72 -6.28 -0.24
CA VAL A 142 -5.32 -6.67 0.01
C VAL A 142 -5.13 -8.12 -0.43
N THR A 143 -4.29 -8.32 -1.44
CA THR A 143 -4.05 -9.62 -2.07
C THR A 143 -2.88 -10.36 -1.43
N SER A 144 -1.90 -9.64 -0.87
CA SER A 144 -0.77 -10.19 -0.10
C SER A 144 -0.28 -9.20 0.95
N SER A 145 0.73 -9.57 1.74
CA SER A 145 1.40 -8.70 2.71
C SER A 145 1.93 -7.39 2.10
N ASN A 146 2.29 -7.43 0.81
CA ASN A 146 2.93 -6.33 0.11
C ASN A 146 2.25 -5.98 -1.22
N SER A 147 1.02 -6.46 -1.45
CA SER A 147 0.25 -6.10 -2.65
C SER A 147 -1.24 -5.92 -2.37
N ALA A 148 -1.83 -4.93 -3.03
CA ALA A 148 -3.26 -4.69 -3.02
C ALA A 148 -3.80 -4.55 -4.44
N LEU A 149 -4.99 -5.12 -4.64
CA LEU A 149 -5.79 -4.97 -5.85
C LEU A 149 -6.78 -3.84 -5.64
N VAL A 150 -6.68 -2.80 -6.46
CA VAL A 150 -7.53 -1.63 -6.45
C VAL A 150 -8.41 -1.66 -7.69
N ARG A 151 -9.71 -1.83 -7.46
CA ARG A 151 -10.74 -1.82 -8.50
C ARG A 151 -11.43 -0.47 -8.56
N VAL A 152 -11.30 0.22 -9.69
CA VAL A 152 -11.88 1.54 -9.91
C VAL A 152 -12.71 1.63 -11.18
N ASP A 153 -13.48 2.68 -11.29
CA ASP A 153 -14.11 3.10 -12.53
C ASP A 153 -13.06 3.39 -13.60
N ARG A 154 -13.40 3.04 -14.84
CA ARG A 154 -12.50 3.08 -16.00
C ARG A 154 -11.96 4.48 -16.28
N SER A 155 -12.78 5.50 -16.02
CA SER A 155 -12.38 6.90 -16.14
C SER A 155 -11.30 7.29 -15.13
N ALA A 156 -11.22 6.61 -13.99
CA ALA A 156 -10.23 6.87 -12.95
C ALA A 156 -8.90 6.15 -13.18
N ILE A 157 -8.87 5.04 -13.91
CA ILE A 157 -7.65 4.24 -14.15
C ILE A 157 -6.48 5.10 -14.69
N PRO A 158 -6.63 5.91 -15.76
CA PRO A 158 -5.51 6.70 -16.28
C PRO A 158 -5.03 7.77 -15.30
N LEU A 159 -5.93 8.31 -14.47
CA LEU A 159 -5.63 9.32 -13.45
C LEU A 159 -4.89 8.70 -12.26
N LEU A 160 -5.32 7.52 -11.82
CA LEU A 160 -4.73 6.78 -10.72
C LEU A 160 -3.34 6.23 -11.08
N ILE A 161 -3.17 5.71 -12.31
CA ILE A 161 -1.86 5.27 -12.81
C ILE A 161 -0.93 6.48 -13.00
N GLY A 162 -1.44 7.56 -13.60
CA GLY A 162 -0.67 8.76 -13.92
C GLY A 162 0.24 8.58 -15.15
N LYS A 163 0.91 9.66 -15.56
CA LYS A 163 1.81 9.65 -16.72
C LYS A 163 2.99 8.71 -16.46
N SER A 164 3.13 7.67 -17.28
CA SER A 164 4.18 6.64 -17.11
C SER A 164 4.15 5.93 -15.75
N GLY A 165 2.98 5.85 -15.11
CA GLY A 165 2.84 5.22 -13.79
C GLY A 165 3.30 6.10 -12.62
N SER A 166 3.56 7.40 -12.82
CA SER A 166 4.11 8.26 -11.78
C SER A 166 3.24 8.32 -10.52
N THR A 167 1.92 8.37 -10.70
CA THR A 167 0.97 8.55 -9.59
C THR A 167 0.84 7.25 -8.81
N VAL A 168 0.71 6.10 -9.48
CA VAL A 168 0.64 4.81 -8.77
C VAL A 168 1.95 4.53 -8.04
N LYS A 169 3.11 4.81 -8.64
CA LYS A 169 4.42 4.60 -7.99
C LYS A 169 4.62 5.47 -6.76
N GLU A 170 4.09 6.69 -6.78
CA GLU A 170 4.10 7.56 -5.61
C GLU A 170 3.24 6.98 -4.49
N LEU A 171 2.04 6.48 -4.82
CA LEU A 171 1.17 5.79 -3.87
C LEU A 171 1.81 4.52 -3.31
N GLU A 172 2.41 3.69 -4.16
CA GLU A 172 3.11 2.47 -3.78
C GLU A 172 4.27 2.77 -2.81
N ARG A 173 5.05 3.82 -3.08
CA ARG A 173 6.15 4.24 -2.20
C ARG A 173 5.64 4.72 -0.85
N MET A 174 4.60 5.55 -0.83
CA MET A 174 4.00 6.05 0.41
C MET A 174 3.42 4.92 1.26
N LEU A 175 2.77 3.94 0.62
CA LEU A 175 2.05 2.87 1.30
C LEU A 175 2.91 1.62 1.54
N GLY A 176 4.08 1.51 0.90
CA GLY A 176 4.98 0.36 1.04
C GLY A 176 4.55 -0.92 0.34
N ILE A 177 3.52 -0.85 -0.50
CA ILE A 177 2.91 -2.00 -1.17
C ILE A 177 2.81 -1.76 -2.67
N SER A 178 2.85 -2.84 -3.45
CA SER A 178 2.49 -2.82 -4.86
C SER A 178 0.98 -2.67 -5.05
N ILE A 179 0.57 -1.82 -5.98
CA ILE A 179 -0.82 -1.52 -6.26
C ILE A 179 -1.15 -1.96 -7.68
N ASP A 180 -1.92 -3.04 -7.78
CA ASP A 180 -2.49 -3.47 -9.05
C ASP A 180 -3.82 -2.76 -9.27
N VAL A 181 -3.94 -2.06 -10.40
CA VAL A 181 -5.16 -1.31 -10.74
C VAL A 181 -5.96 -2.05 -11.80
N GLU A 182 -7.21 -2.39 -11.48
CA GLU A 182 -8.14 -3.04 -12.39
C GLU A 182 -9.45 -2.25 -12.55
N PRO A 183 -10.16 -2.40 -13.69
CA PRO A 183 -11.52 -1.91 -13.82
C PRO A 183 -12.47 -2.72 -12.93
N LYS A 184 -13.34 -2.02 -12.19
CA LYS A 184 -14.37 -2.63 -11.33
C LYS A 184 -15.35 -3.52 -12.11
N ILE A 185 -15.64 -3.18 -13.36
CA ILE A 185 -16.48 -3.94 -14.28
C ILE A 185 -15.64 -4.33 -15.50
N ARG A 186 -15.50 -5.64 -15.76
CA ARG A 186 -14.87 -6.16 -16.99
C ARG A 186 -15.64 -5.65 -18.21
N SER A 187 -14.92 -5.27 -19.27
CA SER A 187 -15.55 -4.76 -20.48
C SER A 187 -16.46 -5.83 -21.07
N ILE A 188 -17.76 -5.52 -21.18
CA ILE A 188 -18.63 -6.17 -22.15
C ILE A 188 -18.51 -5.31 -23.41
N GLY A 189 -17.38 -5.49 -24.10
CA GLY A 189 -17.02 -4.72 -25.29
C GLY A 189 -17.04 -5.60 -26.54
N GLU A 190 -17.08 -4.97 -27.71
CA GLU A 190 -16.78 -5.67 -28.95
C GLU A 190 -15.27 -5.92 -29.02
N HIS A 191 -14.89 -7.14 -29.38
CA HIS A 191 -13.50 -7.44 -29.74
C HIS A 191 -13.14 -6.66 -30.99
N VAL A 192 -11.97 -6.02 -30.96
CA VAL A 192 -11.46 -5.27 -32.10
C VAL A 192 -10.22 -5.94 -32.63
N ARG A 193 -10.12 -6.00 -33.96
CA ARG A 193 -8.94 -6.48 -34.66
C ARG A 193 -7.79 -5.51 -34.46
N PHE A 194 -6.61 -6.06 -34.21
CA PHE A 194 -5.41 -5.29 -33.99
C PHE A 194 -4.20 -6.06 -34.53
N ASP A 195 -3.15 -5.31 -34.86
CA ASP A 195 -1.83 -5.83 -35.16
C ASP A 195 -0.83 -5.27 -34.17
N ILE A 196 0.11 -6.10 -33.72
CA ILE A 196 1.21 -5.66 -32.87
C ILE A 196 2.49 -5.65 -33.70
N SER A 197 3.13 -4.48 -33.77
CA SER A 197 4.45 -4.34 -34.39
C SER A 197 5.47 -3.82 -33.41
N GLU A 198 6.72 -4.23 -33.62
CA GLU A 198 7.85 -3.80 -32.82
C GLU A 198 8.67 -2.77 -33.60
N GLN A 199 8.96 -1.63 -32.97
CA GLN A 199 9.84 -0.62 -33.56
C GLN A 199 10.71 0.02 -32.49
N GLY A 200 12.03 -0.22 -32.57
CA GLY A 200 13.00 0.26 -31.59
C GLY A 200 12.67 -0.25 -30.18
N ASN A 201 12.56 0.68 -29.22
CA ASN A 201 12.24 0.38 -27.83
C ASN A 201 10.73 0.41 -27.52
N SER A 202 9.86 0.15 -28.51
CA SER A 202 8.41 0.24 -28.31
C SER A 202 7.64 -0.80 -29.11
N LEU A 203 6.54 -1.25 -28.51
CA LEU A 203 5.50 -2.05 -29.14
C LEU A 203 4.35 -1.11 -29.56
N TYR A 204 3.84 -1.30 -30.77
CA TYR A 204 2.72 -0.55 -31.32
C TYR A 204 1.54 -1.49 -31.56
N ILE A 205 0.45 -1.25 -30.84
CA ILE A 205 -0.83 -1.90 -31.11
C ILE A 205 -1.57 -1.00 -32.10
N THR A 206 -1.77 -1.48 -33.32
CA THR A 206 -2.41 -0.74 -34.42
C THR A 206 -3.80 -1.31 -34.66
N PHE A 207 -4.76 -0.44 -34.92
CA PHE A 207 -6.16 -0.78 -35.06
C PHE A 207 -6.70 -0.29 -36.41
N GLU A 208 -7.84 -0.85 -36.84
CA GLU A 208 -8.64 -0.29 -37.93
C GLU A 208 -9.26 1.07 -37.50
N ASP A 209 -9.42 2.01 -38.43
CA ASP A 209 -9.73 3.43 -38.15
C ASP A 209 -11.00 3.69 -37.29
N GLY A 210 -11.90 2.70 -37.18
CA GLY A 210 -13.15 2.78 -36.42
C GLY A 210 -13.03 2.89 -34.89
N VAL A 211 -11.81 2.82 -34.35
CA VAL A 211 -11.55 2.94 -32.90
C VAL A 211 -10.73 4.17 -32.48
N VAL A 212 -10.41 5.07 -33.41
CA VAL A 212 -9.70 6.32 -33.08
C VAL A 212 -10.46 7.13 -32.01
N ASN A 213 -9.73 7.66 -31.02
CA ASN A 213 -10.25 8.39 -29.87
C ASN A 213 -11.22 7.60 -28.97
N ARG A 214 -11.31 6.27 -29.12
CA ARG A 214 -12.03 5.41 -28.19
C ARG A 214 -11.06 4.82 -27.17
N SER A 215 -11.56 4.54 -25.97
CA SER A 215 -10.81 3.79 -24.96
C SER A 215 -10.94 2.30 -25.24
N VAL A 216 -9.82 1.60 -25.16
CA VAL A 216 -9.76 0.14 -25.27
C VAL A 216 -9.09 -0.45 -24.04
N ASP A 217 -9.46 -1.69 -23.74
CA ASP A 217 -8.79 -2.52 -22.74
C ASP A 217 -8.03 -3.64 -23.44
N VAL A 218 -6.80 -3.87 -23.01
CA VAL A 218 -5.93 -4.94 -23.48
C VAL A 218 -5.85 -6.02 -22.41
N TYR A 219 -5.98 -7.27 -22.82
CA TYR A 219 -5.93 -8.45 -21.98
C TYR A 219 -4.91 -9.46 -22.50
N ILE A 220 -4.27 -10.20 -21.60
CA ILE A 220 -3.45 -11.38 -21.88
C ILE A 220 -4.08 -12.56 -21.15
N ASP A 221 -4.39 -13.65 -21.87
CA ASP A 221 -5.00 -14.86 -21.31
C ASP A 221 -6.24 -14.54 -20.44
N ASP A 222 -7.08 -13.64 -20.96
CA ASP A 222 -8.29 -13.11 -20.32
C ASP A 222 -8.06 -12.36 -18.98
N GLN A 223 -6.81 -12.08 -18.61
CA GLN A 223 -6.41 -11.20 -17.51
C GLN A 223 -6.17 -9.77 -18.02
N TYR A 224 -6.66 -8.79 -17.28
CA TYR A 224 -6.49 -7.38 -17.64
C TYR A 224 -5.00 -7.00 -17.62
N LEU A 225 -4.55 -6.35 -18.69
CA LEU A 225 -3.22 -5.77 -18.76
C LEU A 225 -3.29 -4.26 -18.57
N PHE A 226 -4.05 -3.56 -19.43
CA PHE A 226 -4.17 -2.09 -19.36
C PHE A 226 -5.31 -1.51 -20.18
N SER A 227 -5.74 -0.31 -19.80
CA SER A 227 -6.62 0.55 -20.59
C SER A 227 -5.83 1.71 -21.21
N ALA A 228 -6.11 2.01 -22.48
CA ALA A 228 -5.52 3.17 -23.16
C ALA A 228 -6.48 3.77 -24.18
N MET A 229 -6.31 5.07 -24.43
CA MET A 229 -7.02 5.77 -25.49
C MET A 229 -6.28 5.56 -26.81
N VAL A 230 -7.00 5.15 -27.85
CA VAL A 230 -6.45 4.99 -29.20
C VAL A 230 -6.13 6.37 -29.77
N GLY A 231 -4.86 6.60 -30.12
CA GLY A 231 -4.41 7.88 -30.66
C GLY A 231 -4.93 8.16 -32.07
N LYS A 232 -4.74 9.39 -32.56
CA LYS A 232 -5.17 9.85 -33.90
C LYS A 232 -4.65 9.02 -35.07
N LYS A 233 -3.56 8.27 -34.89
CA LYS A 233 -2.97 7.37 -35.90
C LYS A 233 -3.47 5.93 -35.77
N ALA A 234 -4.64 5.72 -35.17
CA ALA A 234 -5.23 4.41 -34.87
C ALA A 234 -4.24 3.45 -34.16
N ARG A 235 -3.38 3.96 -33.27
CA ARG A 235 -2.36 3.15 -32.60
C ARG A 235 -2.10 3.55 -31.16
N ILE A 236 -1.71 2.58 -30.35
CA ILE A 236 -1.24 2.73 -28.97
C ILE A 236 0.23 2.35 -28.92
N LYS A 237 1.05 3.19 -28.30
CA LYS A 237 2.48 2.96 -28.11
C LYS A 237 2.74 2.49 -26.68
N VAL A 238 3.42 1.36 -26.53
CA VAL A 238 3.83 0.80 -25.24
C VAL A 238 5.36 0.71 -25.22
N SER A 239 6.02 1.31 -24.24
CA SER A 239 7.48 1.19 -24.08
C SER A 239 7.84 -0.21 -23.58
N LYS A 240 8.85 -0.86 -24.16
CA LYS A 240 9.28 -2.20 -23.72
C LYS A 240 9.85 -2.20 -22.30
N ASP A 241 10.38 -1.07 -21.85
CA ASP A 241 10.93 -0.94 -20.49
C ASP A 241 9.86 -0.81 -19.41
N SER A 242 8.62 -0.45 -19.80
CA SER A 242 7.50 -0.38 -18.86
C SER A 242 7.06 -1.77 -18.41
N ASP A 243 6.55 -1.90 -17.20
CA ASP A 243 6.13 -3.20 -16.64
C ASP A 243 5.09 -3.90 -17.52
N MET A 244 4.15 -3.13 -18.08
CA MET A 244 3.18 -3.66 -19.02
C MET A 244 3.78 -4.01 -20.38
N GLY A 245 4.79 -3.25 -20.84
CA GLY A 245 5.53 -3.56 -22.06
C GLY A 245 6.30 -4.86 -21.95
N LYS A 246 6.93 -5.13 -20.81
CA LYS A 246 7.58 -6.41 -20.51
C LYS A 246 6.59 -7.57 -20.53
N ARG A 247 5.44 -7.41 -19.86
CA ARG A 247 4.35 -8.41 -19.86
C ARG A 247 3.80 -8.66 -21.27
N LEU A 248 3.59 -7.60 -22.06
CA LEU A 248 3.13 -7.70 -23.45
C LEU A 248 4.17 -8.40 -24.34
N LEU A 249 5.45 -8.07 -24.18
CA LEU A 249 6.54 -8.72 -24.92
C LEU A 249 6.64 -10.21 -24.57
N GLN A 250 6.54 -10.55 -23.28
CA GLN A 250 6.54 -11.94 -22.83
C GLN A 250 5.37 -12.72 -23.44
N ALA A 251 4.16 -12.15 -23.45
CA ALA A 251 2.99 -12.77 -24.06
C ALA A 251 3.17 -13.03 -25.57
N LEU A 252 3.84 -12.12 -26.30
CA LEU A 252 4.18 -12.35 -27.70
C LEU A 252 5.17 -13.51 -27.88
N LEU A 253 6.17 -13.62 -27.00
CA LEU A 253 7.18 -14.69 -27.04
C LEU A 253 6.59 -16.06 -26.67
N THR A 254 5.66 -16.09 -25.71
CA THR A 254 4.97 -17.33 -25.28
C THR A 254 3.76 -17.67 -26.13
N ASN A 255 3.44 -16.85 -27.13
CA ASN A 255 2.24 -16.97 -27.97
C ASN A 255 0.94 -17.03 -27.15
N SER A 256 0.90 -16.28 -26.03
CA SER A 256 -0.28 -16.11 -25.18
C SER A 256 -1.39 -15.38 -25.93
N LYS A 257 -2.64 -15.62 -25.52
CA LYS A 257 -3.80 -15.01 -26.18
C LYS A 257 -3.92 -13.55 -25.77
N ILE A 258 -3.63 -12.63 -26.70
CA ILE A 258 -3.85 -11.20 -26.52
C ILE A 258 -5.23 -10.85 -27.08
N SER A 259 -6.03 -10.10 -26.32
CA SER A 259 -7.32 -9.59 -26.82
C SER A 259 -7.52 -8.12 -26.47
N VAL A 260 -8.19 -7.39 -27.35
CA VAL A 260 -8.51 -5.97 -27.15
C VAL A 260 -10.02 -5.78 -27.26
N LEU A 261 -10.59 -5.12 -26.27
CA LEU A 261 -12.02 -4.82 -26.17
C LEU A 261 -12.24 -3.31 -26.18
N VAL A 262 -13.20 -2.85 -26.97
CA VAL A 262 -13.57 -1.43 -26.90
C VAL A 262 -14.50 -1.19 -25.71
N THR A 263 -14.11 -0.22 -24.90
CA THR A 263 -14.90 0.22 -23.77
C THR A 263 -16.15 0.95 -24.27
N GLN A 264 -17.33 0.40 -24.00
CA GLN A 264 -18.56 1.16 -24.18
C GLN A 264 -18.70 2.17 -23.03
N ASN A 265 -18.66 3.46 -23.34
CA ASN A 265 -19.14 4.47 -22.41
C ASN A 265 -20.66 4.30 -22.31
N ARG A 266 -21.16 3.65 -21.26
CA ARG A 266 -22.48 4.03 -20.75
C ARG A 266 -22.33 5.45 -20.23
N ARG A 267 -22.61 6.43 -21.08
CA ARG A 267 -23.01 7.77 -20.63
C ARG A 267 -24.22 7.53 -19.71
N GLY A 268 -24.00 7.67 -18.41
CA GLY A 268 -25.10 7.74 -17.45
C GLY A 268 -25.95 8.97 -17.79
N ASN A 269 -27.26 8.76 -17.81
CA ASN A 269 -28.24 9.80 -17.52
C ASN A 269 -27.99 10.36 -16.11
#